data_AF-A0A0N8TXK1-F1
#
_entry.id   AF-A0A0N8TXK1-F1
#
_cell.length_a   1.000
_cell.length_b   1.000
_cell.length_c   1.000
_cell.angle_alpha   90.00
_cell.angle_beta   90.00
_cell.angle_gamma   90.00
#
_symmetry.space_group_name_H-M   'P 1'
#
loop_
_entity.id
_entity.type
_entity.pdbx_description
1 polymer ?
#
loop_
_entity_poly.entity_id
_entity_poly.type
_entity_poly.pdbx_seq_one_letter_code
_entity_poly.pdbx_strand_id
1 'polypeptide(L)'
;MPENLHTSLYFMHAKYLFATQSDAMFRFAFFTLALLTCTNSQATIYKCMIDGVATFTEQPCGKDAVIVKIAPPPATSQTPATEQPQKPQKPADLSVEDYLKIQKADREIERLQLEIKELQKQQSERIDKLNNMTQDAANRLGAASIDDAISKQSERINAYYKSQISILEKQVAQLEENKKQLKERGTQSN
;
A
#
# COMPACT_ATOMS: atom_id res chain seq x y z
N MET A 1 6.63 -62.56 18.79
CA MET A 1 7.91 -63.27 18.61
C MET A 1 8.40 -63.00 17.19
N PRO A 2 9.71 -62.94 16.92
CA PRO A 2 10.71 -61.94 17.32
C PRO A 2 11.24 -61.17 16.07
N GLU A 3 11.74 -59.94 16.20
CA GLU A 3 13.16 -59.57 16.43
C GLU A 3 14.17 -60.00 15.34
N ASN A 4 14.64 -58.98 14.60
CA ASN A 4 16.02 -58.50 14.54
C ASN A 4 17.23 -59.44 14.30
N LEU A 5 18.15 -58.83 13.54
CA LEU A 5 19.61 -58.90 13.63
C LEU A 5 20.32 -60.15 13.09
N HIS A 6 21.19 -59.97 12.09
CA HIS A 6 22.66 -59.87 12.20
C HIS A 6 23.28 -60.08 10.80
N THR A 7 24.04 -59.13 10.27
CA THR A 7 25.53 -59.16 10.29
C THR A 7 26.06 -59.82 9.02
N SER A 8 26.59 -59.02 8.09
CA SER A 8 27.99 -58.57 8.08
C SER A 8 28.75 -59.37 7.04
N LEU A 9 29.41 -58.71 6.10
CA LEU A 9 30.86 -58.59 6.15
C LEU A 9 31.31 -57.76 4.96
N TYR A 10 31.90 -56.62 5.28
CA TYR A 10 32.90 -55.97 4.44
C TYR A 10 33.93 -57.02 3.99
N PHE A 11 34.06 -57.27 2.70
CA PHE A 11 35.34 -57.73 2.17
C PHE A 11 35.56 -57.10 0.79
N MET A 12 36.42 -56.09 0.84
CA MET A 12 37.48 -55.82 -0.12
C MET A 12 37.05 -55.40 -1.53
N HIS A 13 37.19 -54.12 -1.84
CA HIS A 13 38.44 -53.53 -2.33
C HIS A 13 39.02 -54.26 -3.56
N ALA A 14 39.23 -53.44 -4.57
CA ALA A 14 40.10 -53.63 -5.73
C ALA A 14 39.44 -54.32 -6.92
N LYS A 15 39.51 -53.62 -8.06
CA LYS A 15 38.93 -53.93 -9.38
C LYS A 15 37.44 -53.55 -9.37
N TYR A 16 37.06 -52.33 -9.70
CA TYR A 16 37.15 -51.79 -11.05
C TYR A 16 37.37 -50.28 -11.01
N LEU A 17 38.64 -49.90 -11.11
CA LEU A 17 39.17 -48.54 -11.06
C LEU A 17 39.14 -47.84 -12.44
N PHE A 18 38.28 -48.24 -13.38
CA PHE A 18 38.42 -47.81 -14.78
C PHE A 18 37.11 -47.49 -15.54
N ALA A 19 35.98 -47.25 -14.87
CA ALA A 19 34.73 -47.00 -15.60
C ALA A 19 33.80 -45.95 -14.96
N THR A 20 34.32 -44.95 -14.25
CA THR A 20 33.49 -43.86 -13.68
C THR A 20 33.98 -42.45 -14.01
N GLN A 21 35.09 -42.32 -14.75
CA GLN A 21 35.70 -41.01 -14.97
C GLN A 21 35.02 -40.19 -16.08
N SER A 22 34.29 -40.83 -17.01
CA SER A 22 33.71 -40.13 -18.18
C SER A 22 32.31 -39.56 -17.96
N ASP A 23 31.45 -40.18 -17.15
CA ASP A 23 30.07 -39.69 -16.94
C ASP A 23 29.98 -38.54 -15.95
N ALA A 24 30.82 -38.55 -14.89
CA ALA A 24 30.86 -37.46 -13.92
C ALA A 24 31.44 -36.17 -14.54
N MET A 25 32.45 -36.29 -15.41
CA MET A 25 33.02 -35.14 -16.10
C MET A 25 32.06 -34.56 -17.13
N PHE A 26 31.30 -35.38 -17.86
CA PHE A 26 30.34 -34.85 -18.86
C PHE A 26 29.15 -34.17 -18.19
N ARG A 27 28.66 -34.70 -17.06
CA ARG A 27 27.59 -34.08 -16.26
C ARG A 27 28.04 -32.79 -15.56
N PHE A 28 29.27 -32.74 -15.05
CA PHE A 28 29.84 -31.49 -14.51
C PHE A 28 30.14 -30.47 -15.61
N ALA A 29 30.60 -30.89 -16.80
CA ALA A 29 30.89 -29.99 -17.91
C ALA A 29 29.62 -29.29 -18.44
N PHE A 30 28.47 -29.97 -18.48
CA PHE A 30 27.22 -29.31 -18.82
C PHE A 30 26.72 -28.35 -17.74
N PHE A 31 26.90 -28.68 -16.45
CA PHE A 31 26.51 -27.79 -15.35
C PHE A 31 27.39 -26.53 -15.27
N THR A 32 28.69 -26.62 -15.57
CA THR A 32 29.60 -25.47 -15.56
C THR A 32 29.47 -24.61 -16.81
N LEU A 33 29.15 -25.18 -17.98
CA LEU A 33 28.91 -24.42 -19.21
C LEU A 33 27.63 -23.57 -19.14
N ALA A 34 26.59 -24.03 -18.42
CA ALA A 34 25.35 -23.28 -18.23
C ALA A 34 25.50 -22.03 -17.33
N LEU A 35 26.52 -21.97 -16.47
CA LEU A 35 26.76 -20.83 -15.57
C LEU A 35 27.54 -19.69 -16.25
N LEU A 36 28.14 -19.91 -17.43
CA LEU A 36 28.97 -18.91 -18.12
C LEU A 36 28.20 -18.04 -19.13
N THR A 37 26.90 -18.26 -19.35
CA THR A 37 26.12 -17.48 -20.33
C THR A 37 25.34 -16.30 -19.72
N CYS A 38 25.64 -15.89 -18.49
CA CYS A 38 25.12 -14.63 -17.94
C CYS A 38 25.83 -13.45 -18.62
N THR A 39 25.45 -13.12 -19.84
CA THR A 39 25.86 -11.88 -20.50
C THR A 39 25.37 -10.70 -19.66
N ASN A 40 26.27 -9.79 -19.30
CA ASN A 40 25.92 -8.51 -18.67
C ASN A 40 24.97 -7.75 -19.61
N SER A 41 23.67 -7.78 -19.32
CA SER A 41 22.70 -6.93 -20.00
C SER A 41 23.03 -5.48 -19.64
N GLN A 42 23.61 -4.74 -20.58
CA GLN A 42 23.72 -3.30 -20.47
C GLN A 42 22.30 -2.74 -20.61
N ALA A 43 21.64 -2.47 -19.48
CA ALA A 43 20.27 -1.97 -19.45
C ALA A 43 20.19 -0.61 -20.17
N THR A 44 19.81 -0.64 -21.44
CA THR A 44 19.56 0.55 -22.24
C THR A 44 18.06 0.82 -22.18
N ILE A 45 17.66 1.90 -21.49
CA ILE A 45 16.25 2.29 -21.38
C ILE A 45 15.89 3.14 -22.60
N TYR A 46 14.84 2.75 -23.31
CA TYR A 46 14.26 3.49 -24.42
C TYR A 46 13.00 4.21 -23.95
N LYS A 47 12.81 5.44 -24.42
CA LYS A 47 11.55 6.18 -24.28
C LYS A 47 10.82 6.16 -25.62
N CYS A 48 9.55 5.75 -25.62
CA CYS A 48 8.65 5.89 -26.75
C CYS A 48 7.37 6.64 -26.37
N MET A 49 6.68 7.15 -27.38
CA MET A 49 5.37 7.76 -27.21
C MET A 49 4.31 6.79 -27.74
N ILE A 50 3.71 6.01 -26.83
CA ILE A 50 2.63 5.07 -27.16
C ILE A 50 1.32 5.75 -26.74
N ASP A 51 0.43 6.01 -27.70
CA ASP A 51 -0.86 6.68 -27.48
C ASP A 51 -0.76 8.03 -26.73
N GLY A 52 0.31 8.78 -27.00
CA GLY A 52 0.57 10.08 -26.35
C GLY A 52 1.13 9.98 -24.93
N VAL A 53 1.32 8.77 -24.39
CA VAL A 53 1.90 8.53 -23.06
C VAL A 53 3.36 8.09 -23.21
N ALA A 54 4.25 8.74 -22.45
CA ALA A 54 5.65 8.35 -22.39
C ALA A 54 5.80 6.98 -21.71
N THR A 55 6.27 5.99 -22.46
CA THR A 55 6.52 4.63 -21.95
C THR A 55 8.01 4.32 -22.03
N PHE A 56 8.54 3.75 -20.95
CA PHE A 56 9.94 3.38 -20.83
C PHE A 56 10.09 1.86 -20.85
N THR A 57 11.03 1.34 -21.64
CA THR A 57 11.23 -0.09 -21.83
C THR A 57 12.71 -0.41 -22.03
N GLU A 58 13.10 -1.63 -21.66
CA GLU A 58 14.46 -2.15 -21.84
C GLU A 58 14.72 -2.66 -23.27
N GLN A 59 13.68 -2.70 -24.12
CA GLN A 59 13.74 -3.10 -25.53
C GLN A 59 13.22 -1.97 -26.43
N PRO A 60 13.77 -1.78 -27.65
CA PRO A 60 13.31 -0.72 -28.56
C PRO A 60 11.83 -0.91 -28.93
N CYS A 61 11.00 0.08 -28.59
CA CYS A 61 9.53 0.02 -28.72
C CYS A 61 8.97 0.53 -30.05
N GLY A 62 9.83 0.93 -31.00
CA GLY A 62 9.38 1.44 -32.30
C GLY A 62 10.42 2.28 -33.03
N LYS A 63 10.01 2.89 -34.14
CA LYS A 63 10.84 3.79 -34.97
C LYS A 63 11.19 5.12 -34.29
N ASP A 64 10.48 5.46 -33.24
CA ASP A 64 10.64 6.64 -32.38
C ASP A 64 11.39 6.33 -31.07
N ALA A 65 12.00 5.15 -30.95
CA ALA A 65 12.74 4.76 -29.76
C ALA A 65 13.98 5.65 -29.56
N VAL A 66 13.94 6.48 -28.51
CA VAL A 66 15.07 7.32 -28.10
C VAL A 66 15.76 6.70 -26.90
N ILE A 67 17.09 6.49 -27.01
CA ILE A 67 17.92 5.98 -25.91
C ILE A 67 18.00 7.02 -24.80
N VAL A 68 17.62 6.64 -23.60
CA VAL A 68 17.76 7.44 -22.38
C VAL A 68 19.04 7.05 -21.67
N LYS A 69 20.04 7.94 -21.66
CA LYS A 69 21.27 7.74 -20.88
C LYS A 69 20.99 8.10 -19.42
N ILE A 70 20.91 7.09 -18.56
CA ILE A 70 20.80 7.29 -17.12
C ILE A 70 22.23 7.46 -16.58
N ALA A 71 22.62 8.69 -16.27
CA ALA A 71 23.84 8.94 -15.51
C ALA A 71 23.57 8.67 -14.02
N PRO A 72 24.46 7.96 -13.29
CA PRO A 72 24.37 7.94 -11.84
C PRO A 72 24.43 9.38 -11.33
N PRO A 73 23.63 9.73 -10.30
CA PRO A 73 23.63 11.09 -9.78
C PRO A 73 25.04 11.46 -9.34
N PRO A 74 25.50 12.69 -9.61
CA PRO A 74 26.78 13.15 -9.08
C PRO A 74 26.76 12.97 -7.56
N ALA A 75 27.91 12.61 -6.97
CA ALA A 75 28.07 12.41 -5.52
C ALA A 75 27.88 13.69 -4.69
N THR A 76 27.36 14.76 -5.30
CA THR A 76 27.02 16.04 -4.70
C THR A 76 25.56 16.36 -5.03
N SER A 77 24.79 16.47 -3.96
CA SER A 77 23.36 16.77 -3.93
C SER A 77 23.00 17.96 -4.84
N GLN A 78 22.41 17.67 -6.00
CA GLN A 78 21.54 18.57 -6.75
C GLN A 78 20.86 17.75 -7.86
N THR A 79 19.66 17.25 -7.55
CA THR A 79 18.82 16.48 -8.46
C THR A 79 18.19 17.42 -9.51
N PRO A 80 18.31 17.14 -10.82
CA PRO A 80 17.45 17.75 -11.83
C PRO A 80 16.02 17.23 -11.68
N ALA A 81 15.05 18.15 -11.76
CA ALA A 81 13.62 17.92 -11.56
C ALA A 81 13.10 16.71 -12.35
N THR A 82 12.77 15.64 -11.62
CA THR A 82 11.79 14.65 -12.06
C THR A 82 10.67 14.71 -11.03
N GLU A 83 9.43 14.82 -11.49
CA GLU A 83 8.20 14.87 -10.70
C GLU A 83 8.04 13.59 -9.89
N GLN A 84 8.79 13.49 -8.80
CA GLN A 84 8.54 12.57 -7.71
C GLN A 84 7.38 13.19 -6.91
N PRO A 85 6.36 12.42 -6.48
CA PRO A 85 5.38 12.95 -5.53
C PRO A 85 6.18 13.49 -4.36
N GLN A 86 6.12 14.82 -4.15
CA GLN A 86 6.96 15.52 -3.20
C GLN A 86 6.84 14.82 -1.85
N LYS A 87 7.88 14.07 -1.48
CA LYS A 87 7.98 13.54 -0.12
C LYS A 87 7.95 14.79 0.76
N PRO A 88 6.96 14.96 1.65
CA PRO A 88 6.77 16.21 2.37
C PRO A 88 8.07 16.57 3.07
N GLN A 89 8.77 17.57 2.52
CA GLN A 89 10.08 17.96 3.02
C GLN A 89 9.86 18.50 4.42
N LYS A 90 10.57 17.92 5.40
CA LYS A 90 10.56 18.39 6.78
C LYS A 90 10.91 19.88 6.77
N PRO A 91 10.05 20.78 7.28
CA PRO A 91 10.42 22.19 7.42
C PRO A 91 11.68 22.30 8.28
N ALA A 92 12.60 23.18 7.88
CA ALA A 92 13.91 23.33 8.53
C ALA A 92 13.77 23.58 10.05
N ASP A 93 12.69 24.26 10.43
CA ASP A 93 12.46 24.77 11.79
C ASP A 93 11.74 23.78 12.72
N LEU A 94 11.26 22.64 12.21
CA LEU A 94 10.57 21.64 13.05
C LEU A 94 11.55 20.62 13.63
N SER A 95 11.32 20.17 14.86
CA SER A 95 11.97 18.95 15.37
C SER A 95 11.51 17.73 14.54
N VAL A 96 12.36 16.72 14.39
CA VAL A 96 11.97 15.44 13.74
C VAL A 96 10.78 14.81 14.47
N GLU A 97 10.77 14.88 15.80
CA GLU A 97 9.68 14.33 16.61
C GLU A 97 8.36 15.07 16.37
N ASP A 98 8.37 16.40 16.36
CA ASP A 98 7.16 17.20 16.12
C ASP A 98 6.64 17.03 14.69
N TYR A 99 7.54 16.91 13.71
CA TYR A 99 7.17 16.56 12.34
C TYR A 99 6.45 15.20 12.26
N LEU A 100 6.97 14.16 12.95
CA LEU A 100 6.33 12.84 12.98
C LEU A 100 4.97 12.87 13.68
N LYS A 101 4.81 13.68 14.75
CA LYS A 101 3.52 13.88 15.41
C LYS A 101 2.50 14.53 14.48
N ILE A 102 2.90 15.57 13.73
CA ILE A 102 2.03 16.22 12.75
C ILE A 102 1.58 15.21 11.68
N GLN A 103 2.50 14.44 11.10
CA GLN A 103 2.18 13.40 10.11
C GLN A 103 1.25 12.29 10.63
N LYS A 104 1.36 11.93 11.91
CA LYS A 104 0.41 10.99 12.55
C LYS A 104 -0.97 11.63 12.69
N ALA A 105 -1.04 12.88 13.14
CA ALA A 105 -2.29 13.61 13.27
C ALA A 105 -2.98 13.81 11.91
N ASP A 106 -2.24 14.11 10.85
CA ASP A 106 -2.78 14.25 9.48
C ASP A 106 -3.49 12.98 9.01
N ARG A 107 -2.84 11.82 9.15
CA ARG A 107 -3.43 10.52 8.79
C ARG A 107 -4.67 10.19 9.62
N GLU A 108 -4.66 10.54 10.89
CA GLU A 108 -5.80 10.31 11.76
C GLU A 108 -6.98 11.24 11.43
N ILE A 109 -6.71 12.50 11.10
CA ILE A 109 -7.72 13.44 10.60
C ILE A 109 -8.35 12.90 9.31
N GLU A 110 -7.55 12.43 8.36
CA GLU A 110 -8.05 11.84 7.12
C GLU A 110 -8.94 10.62 7.40
N ARG A 111 -8.50 9.71 8.27
CA ARG A 111 -9.29 8.55 8.71
C ARG A 111 -10.63 8.96 9.30
N LEU A 112 -10.63 9.91 10.23
CA LEU A 112 -11.85 10.41 10.90
C LEU A 112 -12.79 11.10 9.90
N GLN A 113 -12.25 11.86 8.94
CA GLN A 113 -13.04 12.49 7.89
C GLN A 113 -13.71 11.47 6.95
N LEU A 114 -13.02 10.36 6.64
CA LEU A 114 -13.64 9.25 5.89
C LEU A 114 -14.75 8.58 6.69
N GLU A 115 -14.55 8.40 8.00
CA GLU A 115 -15.57 7.85 8.90
C GLU A 115 -16.80 8.75 9.00
N ILE A 116 -16.62 10.08 9.08
CA ILE A 116 -17.73 11.06 9.02
C ILE A 116 -18.50 10.93 7.70
N LYS A 117 -17.81 10.85 6.56
CA LYS A 117 -18.45 10.69 5.25
C LYS A 117 -19.26 9.40 5.16
N GLU A 118 -18.72 8.30 5.68
CA GLU A 118 -19.43 7.03 5.72
C GLU A 118 -20.67 7.10 6.62
N LEU A 119 -20.58 7.74 7.79
CA LEU A 119 -21.75 7.97 8.65
C LEU A 119 -22.83 8.81 7.96
N GLN A 120 -22.45 9.87 7.23
CA GLN A 120 -23.38 10.70 6.46
C GLN A 120 -24.06 9.90 5.34
N LYS A 121 -23.30 9.06 4.64
CA LYS A 121 -23.84 8.16 3.62
C LYS A 121 -24.86 7.18 4.23
N GLN A 122 -24.49 6.50 5.30
CA GLN A 122 -25.38 5.56 5.99
C GLN A 122 -26.64 6.24 6.54
N GLN A 123 -26.52 7.49 7.02
CA GLN A 123 -27.66 8.29 7.43
C GLN A 123 -28.63 8.48 6.26
N SER A 124 -28.12 8.95 5.11
CA SER A 124 -28.93 9.16 3.90
C SER A 124 -29.62 7.86 3.47
N GLU A 125 -28.87 6.76 3.35
CA GLU A 125 -29.41 5.47 2.94
C GLU A 125 -30.52 4.97 3.87
N ARG A 126 -30.37 5.20 5.19
CA ARG A 126 -31.41 4.84 6.16
C ARG A 126 -32.65 5.71 6.04
N ILE A 127 -32.51 7.01 5.77
CA ILE A 127 -33.63 7.91 5.51
C ILE A 127 -34.33 7.53 4.20
N ASP A 128 -33.58 7.24 3.14
CA ASP A 128 -34.13 6.82 1.85
C ASP A 128 -34.91 5.51 1.97
N LYS A 129 -34.37 4.54 2.71
CA LYS A 129 -35.08 3.30 3.03
C LYS A 129 -36.34 3.56 3.86
N LEU A 130 -36.27 4.49 4.80
CA LEU A 130 -37.40 4.86 5.65
C LEU A 130 -38.55 5.47 4.83
N ASN A 131 -38.24 6.26 3.80
CA ASN A 131 -39.23 6.87 2.91
C ASN A 131 -40.04 5.83 2.11
N ASN A 132 -39.58 4.59 2.04
CA ASN A 132 -40.29 3.47 1.42
C ASN A 132 -41.16 2.68 2.44
N MET A 133 -41.48 3.27 3.59
CA MET A 133 -42.30 2.63 4.62
C MET A 133 -43.72 2.31 4.12
N THR A 134 -44.20 1.11 4.43
CA THR A 134 -45.59 0.69 4.15
C THR A 134 -46.53 1.05 5.29
N GLN A 135 -47.84 1.11 5.01
CA GLN A 135 -48.86 1.32 6.04
C GLN A 135 -48.80 0.25 7.14
N ASP A 136 -48.54 -1.01 6.80
CA ASP A 136 -48.43 -2.10 7.78
C ASP A 136 -47.26 -1.87 8.74
N ALA A 137 -46.11 -1.44 8.22
CA ALA A 137 -44.97 -1.06 9.05
C ALA A 137 -45.30 0.13 9.97
N ALA A 138 -45.98 1.16 9.46
CA ALA A 138 -46.44 2.29 10.27
C ALA A 138 -47.43 1.86 11.38
N ASN A 139 -48.38 0.99 11.06
CA ASN A 139 -49.34 0.44 12.01
C ASN A 139 -48.65 -0.36 13.12
N ARG A 140 -47.63 -1.17 12.78
CA ARG A 140 -46.82 -1.93 13.75
C ARG A 140 -46.00 -1.03 14.68
N LEU A 141 -45.72 0.21 14.25
CA LEU A 141 -45.07 1.24 15.07
C LEU A 141 -46.07 2.01 15.95
N GLY A 142 -47.37 1.73 15.85
CA GLY A 142 -48.42 2.46 16.57
C GLY A 142 -48.54 3.92 16.13
N ALA A 143 -48.13 4.24 14.90
CA ALA A 143 -48.18 5.59 14.37
C ALA A 143 -49.57 5.96 13.87
N ALA A 144 -49.89 7.26 13.90
CA ALA A 144 -51.19 7.76 13.44
C ALA A 144 -51.34 7.72 11.91
N SER A 145 -50.22 7.79 11.19
CA SER A 145 -50.12 7.72 9.73
C SER A 145 -48.71 7.28 9.32
N ILE A 146 -48.51 6.99 8.03
CA ILE A 146 -47.17 6.74 7.48
C ILE A 146 -46.28 7.98 7.68
N ASP A 147 -46.79 9.19 7.42
CA ASP A 147 -46.02 10.43 7.57
C ASP A 147 -45.58 10.65 9.03
N ASP A 148 -46.45 10.38 10.01
CA ASP A 148 -46.11 10.44 11.44
C ASP A 148 -45.00 9.44 11.79
N ALA A 149 -45.10 8.21 11.27
CA ALA A 149 -44.09 7.17 11.48
C ALA A 149 -42.73 7.54 10.89
N ILE A 150 -42.73 8.02 9.64
CA ILE A 150 -41.53 8.46 8.92
C ILE A 150 -40.91 9.65 9.64
N SER A 151 -41.68 10.67 10.04
CA SER A 151 -41.17 11.84 10.75
C SER A 151 -40.46 11.45 12.05
N LYS A 152 -41.14 10.69 12.92
CA LYS A 152 -40.59 10.25 14.21
C LYS A 152 -39.34 9.39 14.05
N GLN A 153 -39.33 8.50 13.07
CA GLN A 153 -38.16 7.64 12.84
C GLN A 153 -37.00 8.43 12.20
N SER A 154 -37.29 9.40 11.34
CA SER A 154 -36.28 10.30 10.76
C SER A 154 -35.59 11.13 11.83
N GLU A 155 -36.35 11.69 12.78
CA GLU A 155 -35.80 12.42 13.92
C GLU A 155 -34.84 11.56 14.75
N ARG A 156 -35.23 10.30 15.03
CA ARG A 156 -34.37 9.35 15.76
C ARG A 156 -33.08 9.02 15.00
N ILE A 157 -33.19 8.76 13.70
CA ILE A 157 -32.02 8.50 12.84
C ILE A 157 -31.10 9.71 12.83
N ASN A 158 -31.66 10.91 12.62
CA ASN A 158 -30.90 12.16 12.58
C ASN A 158 -30.20 12.44 13.90
N ALA A 159 -30.88 12.27 15.03
CA ALA A 159 -30.29 12.47 16.35
C ALA A 159 -29.11 11.50 16.60
N TYR A 160 -29.26 10.24 16.22
CA TYR A 160 -28.20 9.24 16.34
C TYR A 160 -26.96 9.63 15.53
N TYR A 161 -27.10 9.88 14.23
CA TYR A 161 -25.96 10.21 13.37
C TYR A 161 -25.34 11.56 13.72
N LYS A 162 -26.15 12.56 14.08
CA LYS A 162 -25.65 13.87 14.55
C LYS A 162 -24.76 13.71 15.79
N SER A 163 -25.16 12.88 16.74
CA SER A 163 -24.35 12.59 17.94
C SER A 163 -23.00 11.99 17.54
N GLN A 164 -23.01 10.93 16.73
CA GLN A 164 -21.79 10.23 16.31
C GLN A 164 -20.84 11.14 15.53
N ILE A 165 -21.36 11.88 14.53
CA ILE A 165 -20.58 12.81 13.72
C ILE A 165 -19.96 13.90 14.60
N SER A 166 -20.73 14.47 15.54
CA SER A 166 -20.22 15.54 16.41
C SER A 166 -19.05 15.10 17.30
N ILE A 167 -18.98 13.82 17.66
CA ILE A 167 -17.86 13.26 18.43
C ILE A 167 -16.61 13.21 17.55
N LEU A 168 -16.72 12.75 16.31
CA LEU A 168 -15.59 12.68 15.37
C LEU A 168 -15.13 14.09 14.96
N GLU A 169 -16.04 15.02 14.72
CA GLU A 169 -15.72 16.42 14.41
C GLU A 169 -14.92 17.07 15.54
N LYS A 170 -15.28 16.81 16.81
CA LYS A 170 -14.50 17.28 17.97
C LYS A 170 -13.09 16.71 17.99
N GLN A 171 -12.93 15.42 17.65
CA GLN A 171 -11.60 14.80 17.57
C GLN A 171 -10.75 15.42 16.46
N VAL A 172 -11.33 15.64 15.28
CA VAL A 172 -10.67 16.34 14.17
C VAL A 172 -10.23 17.74 14.61
N ALA A 173 -11.13 18.52 15.20
CA ALA A 173 -10.82 19.87 15.67
C ALA A 173 -9.67 19.89 16.68
N GLN A 174 -9.65 18.93 17.61
CA GLN A 174 -8.59 18.82 18.59
C GLN A 174 -7.24 18.41 17.97
N LEU A 175 -7.24 17.51 16.98
CA LEU A 175 -6.01 17.15 16.26
C LEU A 175 -5.46 18.32 15.43
N GLU A 176 -6.34 19.10 14.80
CA GLU A 176 -5.94 20.30 14.05
C GLU A 176 -5.33 21.37 14.96
N GLU A 177 -5.95 21.61 16.12
CA GLU A 177 -5.41 22.55 17.11
C GLU A 177 -4.04 22.08 17.65
N ASN A 178 -3.90 20.79 17.97
CA ASN A 178 -2.63 20.22 18.40
C ASN A 178 -1.53 20.37 17.34
N LYS A 179 -1.87 20.17 16.05
CA LYS A 179 -0.94 20.40 14.94
C LYS A 179 -0.50 21.85 14.84
N LYS A 180 -1.43 22.79 15.01
CA LYS A 180 -1.11 24.23 15.00
C LYS A 180 -0.11 24.59 16.08
N GLN A 181 -0.35 24.14 17.32
CA GLN A 181 0.57 24.36 18.45
C GLN A 181 1.95 23.74 18.22
N LEU A 182 2.02 22.56 17.61
CA LEU A 182 3.30 21.91 17.25
C LEU A 182 4.08 22.72 16.22
N LYS A 183 3.41 23.31 15.23
CA LYS A 183 4.03 24.17 14.23
C LYS A 183 4.56 25.47 14.85
N GLU A 184 3.76 26.12 15.69
CA GLU A 184 4.15 27.37 16.37
C GLU A 184 5.35 27.17 17.30
N ARG A 185 5.42 26.03 18.01
CA ARG A 185 6.58 25.70 18.86
C ARG A 185 7.87 25.57 18.07
N GLY A 186 7.83 24.96 16.88
CA GLY A 186 9.00 24.85 15.99
C GLY A 186 9.51 26.23 15.55
N THR A 187 8.61 27.17 15.29
CA THR A 187 8.96 28.54 14.89
C THR A 187 9.57 29.39 16.01
N GLN A 188 9.28 29.07 17.28
CA GLN A 188 9.80 29.81 18.45
C GLN A 188 11.12 29.25 18.99
N SER A 189 11.55 28.08 18.53
CA SER A 189 12.76 27.39 19.01
C SER A 189 14.00 27.63 18.13
N ASN A 190 13.89 28.49 17.11
CA ASN A 190 14.98 29.01 16.28
C ASN A 190 15.23 30.48 16.58
#